data_AF-A0A662VTI1-F1
#
_entry.id   AF-A0A662VTI1-F1
#
_cell.length_a   1.000
_cell.length_b   1.000
_cell.length_c   1.000
_cell.angle_alpha   90.00
_cell.angle_beta   90.00
_cell.angle_gamma   90.00
#
_symmetry.space_group_name_H-M   'P 1'
#
loop_
_entity.id
_entity.type
_entity.pdbx_description
1 polymer ?
#
loop_
_entity_poly.entity_id
_entity_poly.type
_entity_poly.pdbx_seq_one_letter_code
_entity_poly.pdbx_strand_id
1 'polypeptide(L)' 'MKPFEIKLMGYEAIEKVVKPSGDSGRVYVPKSWVGKKVKIILLEPVEG' A
#
# COMPACT_ATOMS: atom_id res chain seq x y z
N MET A 1 4.34 1.81 16.51
CA MET A 1 3.23 2.63 15.96
C MET A 1 1.92 2.07 16.52
N LYS A 2 0.93 2.89 16.87
CA LYS A 2 -0.38 2.37 17.33
C LYS A 2 -1.28 2.08 16.12
N PRO A 3 -2.06 0.99 16.12
CA PRO A 3 -3.03 0.72 15.06
C PRO A 3 -4.11 1.81 15.06
N PHE A 4 -4.67 2.08 13.88
CA PHE A 4 -5.78 3.02 13.69
C PHE A 4 -6.79 2.43 12.71
N GLU A 5 -8.07 2.79 12.89
CA GLU A 5 -9.15 2.38 11.98
C GLU A 5 -9.42 3.48 10.95
N ILE A 6 -9.67 3.08 9.71
CA ILE A 6 -10.08 3.99 8.64
C ILE A 6 -11.29 3.43 7.89
N LYS A 7 -12.18 4.33 7.45
CA LYS A 7 -13.24 4.03 6.48
C LYS A 7 -12.85 4.61 5.14
N LEU A 8 -12.93 3.80 4.08
CA LEU A 8 -12.54 4.19 2.73
C LEU A 8 -13.61 3.76 1.72
N MET A 9 -13.78 4.56 0.68
CA MET A 9 -14.49 4.18 -0.54
C MET A 9 -13.47 3.99 -1.67
N GLY A 10 -13.64 2.95 -2.47
CA GLY A 10 -12.74 2.63 -3.58
C GLY A 10 -13.41 1.68 -4.56
N TYR A 11 -12.74 1.46 -5.68
CA TYR A 11 -13.24 0.58 -6.75
C TYR A 11 -12.67 -0.84 -6.66
N GLU A 12 -11.46 -1.00 -6.10
CA GLU A 12 -10.75 -2.27 -5.99
C GLU A 12 -9.77 -2.21 -4.82
N ALA A 13 -9.55 -3.34 -4.13
CA ALA A 13 -8.58 -3.49 -3.06
C ALA A 13 -7.69 -4.71 -3.33
N ILE A 14 -6.36 -4.53 -3.23
CA ILE A 14 -5.37 -5.59 -3.40
C ILE A 14 -4.34 -5.53 -2.28
N GLU A 15 -3.98 -6.68 -1.74
CA GLU A 15 -2.94 -6.82 -0.72
C GLU A 15 -1.66 -7.41 -1.34
N LYS A 16 -0.52 -6.79 -1.05
CA LYS A 16 0.79 -7.21 -1.58
C LYS A 16 1.89 -6.95 -0.57
N VAL A 17 2.86 -7.86 -0.54
CA VAL A 17 4.08 -7.69 0.24
C VAL A 17 5.01 -6.70 -0.47
N VAL A 18 5.49 -5.70 0.27
CA VAL A 18 6.45 -4.70 -0.20
C VAL A 18 7.76 -5.41 -0.58
N LYS A 19 8.35 -5.03 -1.72
CA LYS A 19 9.66 -5.53 -2.19
C LYS A 19 10.71 -4.42 -2.10
N PRO A 20 12.00 -4.75 -1.88
CA PRO A 20 13.06 -3.75 -1.85
C PRO A 20 13.23 -3.02 -3.19
N SER A 21 13.62 -1.75 -3.11
CA SER A 21 13.87 -0.86 -4.25
C SER A 21 14.81 0.27 -3.83
N GLY A 22 16.12 0.03 -3.92
CA GLY A 22 17.13 0.99 -3.45
C GLY A 22 17.02 1.22 -1.95
N ASP A 23 16.86 2.47 -1.54
CA ASP A 23 16.62 2.92 -0.17
C ASP A 23 15.12 2.91 0.22
N SER A 24 14.25 2.35 -0.64
CA SER A 24 12.80 2.36 -0.48
C SER A 24 12.17 0.98 -0.67
N GLY A 25 10.86 0.88 -0.42
CA GLY A 25 10.03 -0.26 -0.76
C GLY A 25 9.11 0.06 -1.95
N ARG A 26 8.80 -0.95 -2.77
CA ARG A 26 7.85 -0.85 -3.89
C ARG A 26 6.79 -1.93 -3.86
N VAL A 27 5.63 -1.61 -4.42
CA VAL A 27 4.53 -2.54 -4.70
C VAL A 27 4.12 -2.40 -6.17
N TYR A 28 3.99 -3.52 -6.88
CA TYR A 28 3.50 -3.51 -8.27
C TYR A 28 1.99 -3.61 -8.30
N VAL A 29 1.33 -2.62 -8.90
CA VAL A 29 -0.13 -2.59 -9.14
C VAL A 29 -0.45 -2.93 -10.61
N PRO A 30 -1.70 -3.28 -10.95
CA PRO A 30 -2.11 -3.46 -12.35
C PRO A 30 -1.76 -2.25 -13.22
N LYS A 31 -1.32 -2.47 -14.45
CA LYS A 31 -0.96 -1.39 -15.39
C LYS A 31 -2.13 -0.45 -15.68
N SER A 32 -3.37 -0.93 -15.59
CA SER A 32 -4.59 -0.13 -15.75
C SER A 32 -4.74 0.98 -14.69
N TRP A 33 -4.02 0.90 -13.56
CA TRP A 33 -4.05 1.91 -12.51
C TRP A 33 -3.11 3.10 -12.78
N VAL A 34 -2.29 3.06 -13.84
CA VAL A 34 -1.41 4.18 -14.21
C VAL A 34 -2.24 5.47 -14.40
N GLY A 35 -1.82 6.55 -13.73
CA GLY A 35 -2.52 7.84 -13.73
C GLY A 35 -3.73 7.92 -12.78
N LYS A 36 -4.07 6.85 -12.05
CA LYS A 36 -5.11 6.86 -11.01
C LYS A 36 -4.51 7.20 -9.64
N LYS A 37 -5.33 7.79 -8.77
CA LYS A 37 -4.97 8.04 -7.38
C LYS A 37 -5.19 6.77 -6.55
N VAL A 38 -4.19 6.41 -5.75
CA VAL A 38 -4.23 5.23 -4.87
C VAL A 38 -3.84 5.61 -3.44
N LYS A 39 -4.29 4.83 -2.46
CA LYS A 39 -3.85 4.93 -1.06
C LYS A 39 -3.21 3.60 -0.67
N ILE A 40 -1.99 3.65 -0.13
CA ILE A 40 -1.28 2.49 0.42
C ILE A 40 -1.39 2.58 1.93
N ILE A 41 -1.79 1.49 2.58
CA ILE A 41 -1.89 1.38 4.04
C ILE A 41 -0.99 0.23 4.44
N LEU A 42 -0.06 0.49 5.35
CA LEU A 42 0.75 -0.55 5.95
C LEU A 42 -0.11 -1.30 6.98
N LEU A 43 -0.20 -2.62 6.86
CA LEU A 43 -1.01 -3.47 7.73
C LEU A 43 -0.22 -4.03 8.93
N GLU A 44 1.11 -3.99 8.87
CA GLU A 44 2.01 -4.56 9.88
C GLU A 44 2.85 -3.46 10.54
N PRO A 45 3.19 -3.57 11.84
CA PRO A 45 4.07 -2.61 12.48
C PRO A 45 5.48 -2.66 11.85
N VAL A 46 6.13 -1.50 11.72
CA VAL A 46 7.58 -1.47 11.48
C VAL A 46 8.25 -1.83 12.81
N GLU A 47 8.86 -3.01 12.86
CA GLU A 47 9.76 -3.38 13.95
C GLU A 47 11.02 -2.49 13.88
N GLY A 48 11.45 -2.00 15.03
CA GLY A 48 12.65 -1.18 15.19
C GLY A 48 13.84 -2.01 15.62
#